data_AF-A0A7C4K594-F1
#
_entry.id   AF-A0A7C4K594-F1
#
_cell.length_a   1.000
_cell.length_b   1.000
_cell.length_c   1.000
_cell.angle_alpha   90.00
_cell.angle_beta   90.00
_cell.angle_gamma   90.00
#
_symmetry.space_group_name_H-M   'P 1'
#
loop_
_entity.id
_entity.type
_entity.pdbx_description
1 polymer ?
#
loop_
_entity_poly.entity_id
_entity_poly.type
_entity_poly.pdbx_seq_one_letter_code
_entity_poly.pdbx_strand_id
1 'polypeptide(L)'
;MKKNQTITSVILIIAIFLLASQPSCKTIKDLAQSFTNLQKCKFKLQNVDNFSLIGISLANKNSLSQFSITDAAKLFNAFSSKSFPAEFTLNVSAYNPNDGSSGTSATTATLTSFDWQLYIDDVPTISGNISKPIEIPGSGQTTIIPLTMSLDLYKFFSNKGYEGIVNLALAIGGLNGSPARLKLDAKPTISTPLGAISYPGRITIIDKEFR
;
A
#
# COMPACT_ATOMS: atom_id res chain seq x y z
N MET A 1 40.25 -21.87 64.13
CA MET A 1 39.28 -20.76 63.91
C MET A 1 39.40 -20.04 62.56
N LYS A 2 40.55 -20.02 61.86
CA LYS A 2 40.70 -19.30 60.57
C LYS A 2 40.04 -19.97 59.35
N LYS A 3 39.89 -21.31 59.33
CA LYS A 3 39.35 -22.08 58.18
C LYS A 3 37.84 -21.90 57.95
N ASN A 4 37.07 -21.66 59.02
CA ASN A 4 35.63 -21.42 58.91
C ASN A 4 35.33 -20.00 58.41
N GLN A 5 36.16 -19.00 58.76
CA GLN A 5 35.98 -17.62 58.29
C GLN A 5 36.16 -17.48 56.77
N THR A 6 37.15 -18.15 56.17
CA THR A 6 37.36 -18.11 54.72
C THR A 6 36.24 -18.80 53.93
N ILE A 7 35.67 -19.89 54.47
CA ILE A 7 34.53 -20.57 53.83
C ILE A 7 33.27 -19.69 53.88
N THR A 8 33.01 -19.02 55.01
CA THR A 8 31.86 -18.10 55.11
C THR A 8 32.02 -16.87 54.19
N SER A 9 33.24 -16.33 54.06
CA SER A 9 33.52 -15.21 53.15
C SER A 9 33.35 -15.59 51.66
N VAL A 10 33.75 -16.80 51.27
CA VAL A 10 33.60 -17.28 49.88
C VAL A 10 32.12 -17.54 49.54
N ILE A 11 31.34 -18.09 50.48
CA ILE A 11 29.89 -18.30 50.29
C ILE A 11 29.15 -16.96 50.17
N LEU A 12 29.55 -15.94 50.94
CA LEU A 12 28.95 -14.60 50.88
C LEU A 12 29.23 -13.91 49.54
N ILE A 13 30.44 -14.06 48.99
CA ILE A 13 30.82 -13.47 47.69
C ILE A 13 30.07 -14.16 46.53
N ILE A 14 29.89 -15.48 46.58
CA ILE A 14 29.12 -16.23 45.58
C ILE A 14 27.63 -15.85 45.63
N ALA A 15 27.06 -15.68 46.83
CA ALA A 15 25.68 -15.24 46.99
C ALA A 15 25.42 -13.82 46.45
N ILE A 16 26.41 -12.92 46.56
CA ILE A 16 26.32 -11.55 46.01
C ILE A 16 26.44 -11.56 44.48
N PHE A 17 27.25 -12.44 43.89
CA PHE A 17 27.39 -12.55 42.44
C PHE A 17 26.15 -13.14 41.75
N LEU A 18 25.41 -14.03 42.41
CA LEU A 18 24.15 -14.59 41.93
C LEU A 18 22.95 -13.62 41.99
N LEU A 19 23.05 -12.52 42.75
CA LEU A 19 22.02 -11.49 42.83
C LEU A 19 22.19 -10.37 41.79
N ALA A 20 23.35 -10.28 41.11
CA ALA A 20 23.65 -9.25 40.14
C ALA A 20 23.28 -9.61 38.68
N SER A 21 22.90 -10.86 38.41
CA SER A 21 22.47 -11.32 37.08
C SER A 21 20.95 -11.29 36.91
N GLN A 22 20.33 -10.12 37.13
CA GLN A 22 18.97 -9.91 36.64
C GLN A 22 19.05 -9.69 35.12
N PRO A 23 18.51 -10.59 34.28
CA PRO A 23 18.51 -10.39 32.84
C PRO A 23 17.73 -9.11 32.52
N SER A 24 18.21 -8.38 31.53
CA SER A 24 17.72 -7.12 30.92
C SER A 24 16.30 -7.22 30.35
N CYS A 25 15.34 -7.64 31.17
CA CYS A 25 13.94 -7.85 30.79
C CYS A 25 13.17 -6.52 30.65
N LYS A 26 13.65 -5.43 31.27
CA LYS A 26 13.08 -4.08 31.06
C LYS A 26 13.23 -3.62 29.62
N THR A 27 14.42 -3.76 29.03
CA THR A 27 14.69 -3.36 27.63
C THR A 27 13.86 -4.15 26.62
N ILE A 28 13.62 -5.45 26.87
CA ILE A 28 12.78 -6.28 26.00
C ILE A 28 11.30 -5.88 26.12
N LYS A 29 10.83 -5.57 27.33
CA LYS A 29 9.45 -5.16 27.59
C LYS A 29 9.14 -3.79 26.99
N ASP A 30 10.07 -2.84 27.10
CA ASP A 30 9.98 -1.52 26.49
C ASP A 30 9.98 -1.61 24.95
N LEU A 31 10.85 -2.46 24.38
CA LEU A 31 10.88 -2.72 22.93
C LEU A 31 9.57 -3.36 22.45
N ALA A 32 9.06 -4.37 23.15
CA ALA A 32 7.76 -4.98 22.86
C ALA A 32 6.60 -3.99 22.99
N GLN A 33 6.66 -3.06 23.96
CA GLN A 33 5.67 -2.00 24.11
C GLN A 33 5.74 -0.96 22.98
N SER A 34 6.94 -0.63 22.48
CA SER A 34 7.10 0.20 21.29
C SER A 34 6.51 -0.46 20.03
N PHE A 35 6.63 -1.78 19.88
CA PHE A 35 5.95 -2.52 18.82
C PHE A 35 4.42 -2.49 18.93
N THR A 36 3.87 -2.51 20.15
CA THR A 36 2.40 -2.39 20.35
C THR A 36 1.86 -0.99 20.12
N ASN A 37 2.70 0.05 20.23
CA ASN A 37 2.27 1.45 20.09
C ASN A 37 2.39 1.98 18.66
N LEU A 38 3.20 1.35 17.80
CA LEU A 38 3.29 1.72 16.39
C LEU A 38 1.98 1.41 15.68
N GLN A 39 1.24 2.46 15.37
CA GLN A 39 0.03 2.35 14.60
C GLN A 39 0.38 2.09 13.12
N LYS A 40 -0.42 1.24 12.47
CA LYS A 40 -0.23 0.91 11.05
C LYS A 40 -0.50 2.13 10.18
N CYS A 41 0.35 2.37 9.18
CA CYS A 41 0.02 3.28 8.09
C CYS A 41 -1.32 2.88 7.46
N LYS A 42 -2.11 3.87 7.05
CA LYS A 42 -3.41 3.66 6.44
C LYS A 42 -3.39 4.09 4.99
N PHE A 43 -4.18 3.43 4.15
CA PHE A 43 -4.16 3.65 2.71
C PHE A 43 -5.57 3.93 2.15
N LYS A 44 -5.67 4.78 1.13
CA LYS A 44 -6.92 5.12 0.43
C LYS A 44 -6.64 5.37 -1.05
N LEU A 45 -7.52 4.94 -1.95
CA LEU A 45 -7.41 5.33 -3.36
C LEU A 45 -7.69 6.83 -3.50
N GLN A 46 -6.79 7.56 -4.16
CA GLN A 46 -6.90 9.01 -4.31
C GLN A 46 -7.56 9.38 -5.63
N ASN A 47 -6.93 9.03 -6.74
CA ASN A 47 -7.38 9.35 -8.09
C ASN A 47 -6.70 8.42 -9.12
N VAL A 48 -7.16 8.54 -10.36
CA VAL A 48 -6.58 7.91 -11.54
C VAL A 48 -6.08 9.00 -12.46
N ASP A 49 -4.82 8.93 -12.86
CA ASP A 49 -4.18 9.90 -13.76
C ASP A 49 -3.69 9.23 -15.05
N ASN A 50 -3.53 10.04 -16.09
CA ASN A 50 -2.92 9.65 -17.37
C ASN A 50 -3.56 8.41 -18.00
N PHE A 51 -4.88 8.26 -17.87
CA PHE A 51 -5.57 7.12 -18.46
C PHE A 51 -5.57 7.23 -19.98
N SER A 52 -5.02 6.21 -20.62
CA SER A 52 -5.09 6.01 -22.05
C SER A 52 -5.66 4.63 -22.38
N LEU A 53 -6.39 4.58 -23.48
CA LEU A 53 -6.97 3.37 -24.04
C LEU A 53 -6.47 3.26 -25.47
N ILE A 54 -5.75 2.20 -25.81
CA ILE A 54 -5.09 2.01 -27.11
C ILE A 54 -4.23 3.24 -27.53
N GLY A 55 -3.61 3.90 -26.55
CA GLY A 55 -2.83 5.14 -26.74
C GLY A 55 -3.66 6.42 -26.89
N ILE A 56 -4.99 6.35 -26.85
CA ILE A 56 -5.89 7.51 -26.88
C ILE A 56 -6.10 7.99 -25.43
N SER A 57 -5.70 9.22 -25.13
CA SER A 57 -5.95 9.85 -23.83
C SER A 57 -7.45 10.05 -23.59
N LEU A 58 -7.91 9.69 -22.40
CA LEU A 58 -9.31 9.87 -21.98
C LEU A 58 -9.54 11.11 -21.11
N ALA A 59 -8.49 11.86 -20.76
CA ALA A 59 -8.55 12.97 -19.81
C ALA A 59 -9.62 14.03 -20.12
N ASN A 60 -9.95 14.23 -21.40
CA ASN A 60 -10.95 15.21 -21.85
C ASN A 60 -12.23 14.57 -22.41
N LYS A 61 -12.47 13.28 -22.14
CA LYS A 61 -13.58 12.50 -22.71
C LYS A 61 -14.48 11.97 -21.60
N ASN A 62 -15.79 12.22 -21.69
CA ASN A 62 -16.81 11.74 -20.75
C ASN A 62 -17.80 10.75 -21.38
N SER A 63 -17.81 10.63 -22.71
CA SER A 63 -18.78 9.83 -23.46
C SER A 63 -18.23 9.42 -24.83
N LEU A 64 -18.86 8.41 -25.44
CA LEU A 64 -18.47 7.89 -26.75
C LEU A 64 -18.57 8.93 -27.89
N SER A 65 -19.46 9.92 -27.77
CA SER A 65 -19.65 10.96 -28.80
C SER A 65 -18.53 11.97 -28.85
N GLN A 66 -17.66 12.03 -27.84
CA GLN A 66 -16.50 12.93 -27.79
C GLN A 66 -15.23 12.33 -28.41
N PHE A 67 -15.31 11.10 -28.93
CA PHE A 67 -14.24 10.53 -29.74
C PHE A 67 -14.32 11.07 -31.15
N SER A 68 -13.16 11.42 -31.72
CA SER A 68 -13.07 11.76 -33.14
C SER A 68 -13.39 10.53 -34.00
N ILE A 69 -13.69 10.74 -35.28
CA ILE A 69 -13.93 9.63 -36.23
C ILE A 69 -12.72 8.69 -36.29
N THR A 70 -11.50 9.25 -36.24
CA THR A 70 -10.26 8.47 -36.24
C THR A 70 -10.07 7.70 -34.95
N ASP A 71 -10.39 8.29 -33.79
CA ASP A 71 -10.39 7.59 -32.51
C ASP A 71 -11.40 6.43 -32.51
N ALA A 72 -12.62 6.67 -32.98
CA ALA A 72 -13.68 5.66 -33.05
C ALA A 72 -13.28 4.47 -33.94
N ALA A 73 -12.69 4.72 -35.11
CA ALA A 73 -12.15 3.67 -35.98
C ALA A 73 -11.03 2.87 -35.30
N LYS A 74 -10.11 3.53 -34.60
CA LYS A 74 -9.04 2.86 -33.83
C LYS A 74 -9.62 1.97 -32.73
N LEU A 75 -10.57 2.47 -31.96
CA LEU A 75 -11.23 1.73 -30.88
C LEU A 75 -11.94 0.49 -31.43
N PHE A 76 -12.69 0.64 -32.51
CA PHE A 76 -13.39 -0.47 -33.16
C PHE A 76 -12.42 -1.53 -33.70
N ASN A 77 -11.34 -1.12 -34.36
CA ASN A 77 -10.32 -2.04 -34.89
C ASN A 77 -9.61 -2.80 -33.77
N ALA A 78 -9.25 -2.13 -32.69
CA ALA A 78 -8.61 -2.73 -31.53
C ALA A 78 -9.54 -3.76 -30.86
N PHE A 79 -10.80 -3.40 -30.63
CA PHE A 79 -11.81 -4.32 -30.10
C PHE A 79 -12.03 -5.54 -31.01
N SER A 80 -12.13 -5.34 -32.33
CA SER A 80 -12.28 -6.43 -33.32
C SER A 80 -11.05 -7.36 -33.34
N SER A 81 -9.87 -6.79 -33.09
CA SER A 81 -8.62 -7.53 -32.93
C SER A 81 -8.45 -8.17 -31.55
N LYS A 82 -9.48 -8.09 -30.68
CA LYS A 82 -9.51 -8.67 -29.33
C LYS A 82 -8.39 -8.16 -28.41
N SER A 83 -7.94 -6.92 -28.64
CA SER A 83 -6.86 -6.29 -27.88
C SER A 83 -7.27 -4.87 -27.54
N PHE A 84 -7.41 -4.58 -26.26
CA PHE A 84 -7.82 -3.27 -25.77
C PHE A 84 -6.96 -2.81 -24.60
N PRO A 85 -5.66 -2.52 -24.84
CA PRO A 85 -4.72 -2.11 -23.79
C PRO A 85 -5.14 -0.80 -23.16
N ALA A 86 -5.17 -0.77 -21.84
CA ALA A 86 -5.36 0.41 -21.02
C ALA A 86 -4.12 0.62 -20.14
N GLU A 87 -3.70 1.88 -20.05
CA GLU A 87 -2.58 2.31 -19.22
C GLU A 87 -3.00 3.51 -18.40
N PHE A 88 -2.68 3.53 -17.11
CA PHE A 88 -2.98 4.63 -16.21
C PHE A 88 -2.10 4.59 -14.97
N THR A 89 -2.09 5.69 -14.21
CA THR A 89 -1.49 5.73 -12.87
C THR A 89 -2.60 5.75 -11.83
N LEU A 90 -2.62 4.75 -10.95
CA LEU A 90 -3.47 4.74 -9.76
C LEU A 90 -2.69 5.33 -8.60
N ASN A 91 -3.12 6.49 -8.11
CA ASN A 91 -2.52 7.10 -6.93
C ASN A 91 -3.19 6.60 -5.66
N VAL A 92 -2.38 6.09 -4.74
CA VAL A 92 -2.83 5.67 -3.41
C VAL A 92 -2.29 6.66 -2.38
N SER A 93 -3.18 7.28 -1.62
CA SER A 93 -2.82 8.11 -0.47
C SER A 93 -2.44 7.21 0.71
N ALA A 94 -1.27 7.44 1.28
CA ALA A 94 -0.79 6.78 2.49
C ALA A 94 -0.70 7.79 3.64
N TYR A 95 -1.23 7.42 4.80
CA TYR A 95 -1.22 8.22 6.02
C TYR A 95 -0.48 7.46 7.12
N ASN A 96 0.50 8.11 7.75
CA ASN A 96 1.19 7.55 8.90
C ASN A 96 0.66 8.19 10.19
N PRO A 97 -0.11 7.45 11.00
CA PRO A 97 -0.69 7.96 12.24
C PRO A 97 0.33 8.14 13.39
N ASN A 98 1.59 7.71 13.22
CA ASN A 98 2.64 7.91 14.21
C ASN A 98 3.21 9.34 14.12
N ASP A 99 2.36 10.35 14.25
CA ASP A 99 2.67 11.77 14.08
C ASP A 99 3.00 12.52 15.39
N GLY A 100 3.01 11.77 16.49
CA GLY A 100 3.30 12.26 17.83
C GLY A 100 2.13 12.93 18.55
N SER A 101 0.96 13.01 17.93
CA SER A 101 -0.28 13.47 18.58
C SER A 101 -0.72 12.59 19.76
N SER A 102 -0.29 11.32 19.79
CA SER A 102 -0.63 10.35 20.84
C SER A 102 0.37 10.31 22.00
N GLY A 103 1.18 11.36 22.18
CA GLY A 103 2.20 11.44 23.25
C GLY A 103 3.47 10.63 23.00
N THR A 104 3.64 10.11 21.78
CA THR A 104 4.86 9.43 21.31
C THR A 104 5.69 10.36 20.43
N SER A 105 6.96 10.02 20.15
CA SER A 105 7.72 10.73 19.12
C SER A 105 7.18 10.43 17.72
N ALA A 106 7.09 11.45 16.88
CA ALA A 106 6.80 11.28 15.45
C ALA A 106 7.83 10.34 14.82
N THR A 107 7.37 9.35 14.04
CA THR A 107 8.24 8.33 13.46
C THR A 107 7.93 8.14 11.98
N THR A 108 8.93 8.31 11.12
CA THR A 108 8.81 8.00 9.69
C THR A 108 8.78 6.50 9.47
N ALA A 109 7.88 6.08 8.59
CA ALA A 109 7.78 4.73 8.07
C ALA A 109 8.25 4.70 6.61
N THR A 110 8.92 3.63 6.17
CA THR A 110 9.27 3.45 4.76
C THR A 110 8.52 2.25 4.21
N LEU A 111 7.64 2.45 3.24
CA LEU A 111 7.01 1.36 2.49
C LEU A 111 8.06 0.74 1.56
N THR A 112 8.49 -0.47 1.87
CA THR A 112 9.53 -1.19 1.12
C THR A 112 8.96 -2.22 0.15
N SER A 113 7.75 -2.71 0.41
CA SER A 113 6.99 -3.56 -0.51
C SER A 113 5.51 -3.26 -0.36
N PHE A 114 4.80 -3.30 -1.47
CA PHE A 114 3.36 -3.10 -1.55
C PHE A 114 2.82 -4.12 -2.56
N ASP A 115 2.82 -5.40 -2.18
CA ASP A 115 2.30 -6.47 -3.02
C ASP A 115 0.79 -6.30 -3.21
N TRP A 116 0.36 -5.93 -4.42
CA TRP A 116 -1.01 -5.53 -4.71
C TRP A 116 -1.65 -6.36 -5.84
N GLN A 117 -2.98 -6.50 -5.78
CA GLN A 117 -3.84 -7.04 -6.82
C GLN A 117 -4.93 -6.01 -7.11
N LEU A 118 -5.07 -5.61 -8.37
CA LEU A 118 -6.09 -4.69 -8.83
C LEU A 118 -7.40 -5.45 -9.13
N TYR A 119 -8.50 -4.91 -8.64
CA TYR A 119 -9.86 -5.30 -8.98
C TYR A 119 -10.57 -4.15 -9.68
N ILE A 120 -11.34 -4.48 -10.71
CA ILE A 120 -12.22 -3.54 -11.42
C ILE A 120 -13.61 -4.17 -11.46
N ASP A 121 -14.63 -3.48 -10.94
CA ASP A 121 -15.98 -4.02 -10.77
C ASP A 121 -15.96 -5.42 -10.10
N ASP A 122 -15.16 -5.59 -9.04
CA ASP A 122 -14.97 -6.85 -8.32
C ASP A 122 -14.33 -8.01 -9.11
N VAL A 123 -13.88 -7.77 -10.34
CA VAL A 123 -13.12 -8.74 -11.13
C VAL A 123 -11.63 -8.57 -10.85
N PRO A 124 -10.90 -9.62 -10.38
CA PRO A 124 -9.45 -9.56 -10.25
C PRO A 124 -8.80 -9.45 -11.64
N THR A 125 -7.85 -8.51 -11.76
CA THR A 125 -7.15 -8.23 -13.03
C THR A 125 -5.65 -8.52 -12.91
N ILE A 126 -4.83 -7.47 -12.78
CA ILE A 126 -3.37 -7.56 -12.69
C ILE A 126 -2.88 -7.40 -11.25
N SER A 127 -1.67 -7.88 -10.99
CA SER A 127 -0.96 -7.72 -9.73
C SER A 127 0.41 -7.08 -9.94
N GLY A 128 0.99 -6.53 -8.87
CA GLY A 128 2.33 -5.95 -8.93
C GLY A 128 2.86 -5.51 -7.56
N ASN A 129 3.88 -4.68 -7.60
CA ASN A 129 4.50 -4.09 -6.42
C ASN A 129 4.91 -2.63 -6.71
N ILE A 130 5.34 -1.89 -5.69
CA ILE A 130 6.06 -0.64 -5.89
C ILE A 130 7.44 -0.90 -6.48
N SER A 131 7.92 0.01 -7.33
CA SER A 131 9.23 -0.10 -7.99
C SER A 131 10.39 0.35 -7.12
N LYS A 132 10.12 1.16 -6.10
CA LYS A 132 11.12 1.72 -5.17
C LYS A 132 10.49 1.98 -3.80
N PRO A 133 11.28 1.94 -2.71
CA PRO A 133 10.80 2.32 -1.39
C PRO A 133 10.24 3.75 -1.35
N ILE A 134 9.21 3.97 -0.53
CA ILE A 134 8.55 5.28 -0.37
C ILE A 134 8.49 5.63 1.11
N GLU A 135 8.97 6.82 1.46
CA GLU A 135 8.86 7.34 2.82
C GLU A 135 7.46 7.92 3.09
N ILE A 136 6.92 7.59 4.26
CA ILE A 136 5.63 8.03 4.76
C ILE A 136 5.90 8.72 6.11
N PRO A 137 6.15 10.04 6.10
CA PRO A 137 6.46 10.78 7.32
C PRO A 137 5.32 10.72 8.32
N GLY A 138 5.65 10.56 9.60
CA GLY A 138 4.71 10.75 10.70
C GLY A 138 4.50 12.25 10.95
N SER A 139 3.96 12.99 9.99
CA SER A 139 3.73 14.45 10.11
C SER A 139 2.25 14.81 10.15
N GLY A 140 1.36 13.80 10.11
CA GLY A 140 -0.08 13.99 9.94
C GLY A 140 -0.51 14.22 8.48
N GLN A 141 0.43 14.37 7.55
CA GLN A 141 0.16 14.56 6.12
C GLN A 141 0.09 13.22 5.36
N THR A 142 -0.52 13.25 4.17
CA THR A 142 -0.59 12.08 3.28
C THR A 142 0.53 12.08 2.25
N THR A 143 1.16 10.92 2.04
CA THR A 143 2.10 10.67 0.94
C THR A 143 1.37 9.99 -0.23
N ILE A 144 1.64 10.39 -1.47
CA ILE A 144 1.12 9.71 -2.66
C ILE A 144 2.05 8.56 -3.08
N ILE A 145 1.47 7.38 -3.27
CA ILE A 145 2.08 6.20 -3.86
C ILE A 145 1.54 6.04 -5.29
N PRO A 146 2.31 6.41 -6.32
CA PRO A 146 1.88 6.24 -7.71
C PRO A 146 2.13 4.81 -8.17
N LEU A 147 1.08 4.12 -8.62
CA LEU A 147 1.15 2.78 -9.18
C LEU A 147 0.83 2.81 -10.68
N THR A 148 1.82 2.49 -11.51
CA THR A 148 1.62 2.37 -12.96
C THR A 148 0.91 1.06 -13.29
N MET A 149 -0.24 1.18 -13.95
CA MET A 149 -1.10 0.07 -14.34
C MET A 149 -1.05 -0.11 -15.86
N SER A 150 -0.90 -1.35 -16.31
CA SER A 150 -1.02 -1.73 -17.72
C SER A 150 -1.72 -3.08 -17.83
N LEU A 151 -2.87 -3.10 -18.50
CA LEU A 151 -3.68 -4.30 -18.69
C LEU A 151 -4.46 -4.23 -20.00
N ASP A 152 -4.88 -5.38 -20.51
CA ASP A 152 -5.79 -5.45 -21.65
C ASP A 152 -7.22 -5.65 -21.17
N LEU A 153 -8.07 -4.62 -21.33
CA LEU A 153 -9.45 -4.66 -20.86
C LEU A 153 -10.29 -5.73 -21.58
N TYR A 154 -9.95 -6.09 -22.82
CA TYR A 154 -10.66 -7.14 -23.54
C TYR A 154 -10.53 -8.49 -22.84
N LYS A 155 -9.35 -8.81 -22.31
CA LYS A 155 -9.05 -10.09 -21.64
C LYS A 155 -9.95 -10.34 -20.43
N PHE A 156 -10.32 -9.28 -19.70
CA PHE A 156 -11.10 -9.38 -18.47
C PHE A 156 -12.58 -9.03 -18.65
N PHE A 157 -12.92 -8.19 -19.63
CA PHE A 157 -14.24 -7.56 -19.76
C PHE A 157 -14.88 -7.71 -21.14
N SER A 158 -14.41 -8.65 -21.98
CA SER A 158 -15.00 -8.95 -23.31
C SER A 158 -16.51 -9.24 -23.26
N ASN A 159 -17.01 -9.80 -22.15
CA ASN A 159 -18.43 -10.05 -21.94
C ASN A 159 -19.29 -8.77 -21.87
N LYS A 160 -18.70 -7.60 -21.62
CA LYS A 160 -19.40 -6.30 -21.61
C LYS A 160 -19.64 -5.74 -23.03
N GLY A 161 -19.04 -6.34 -24.07
CA GLY A 161 -19.09 -5.83 -25.44
C GLY A 161 -18.32 -4.52 -25.63
N TYR A 162 -18.31 -4.01 -26.86
CA TYR A 162 -17.53 -2.82 -27.24
C TYR A 162 -17.88 -1.60 -26.38
N GLU A 163 -19.16 -1.20 -26.36
CA GLU A 163 -19.60 -0.03 -25.61
C GLU A 163 -19.37 -0.18 -24.11
N GLY A 164 -19.59 -1.38 -23.57
CA GLY A 164 -19.41 -1.64 -22.15
C GLY A 164 -17.96 -1.50 -21.69
N ILE A 165 -16.98 -1.91 -22.51
CA ILE A 165 -15.56 -1.72 -22.17
C ILE A 165 -15.16 -0.25 -22.31
N VAL A 166 -15.61 0.46 -23.37
CA VAL A 166 -15.31 1.89 -23.53
C VAL A 166 -15.92 2.70 -22.38
N ASN A 167 -17.15 2.40 -21.98
CA ASN A 167 -17.80 3.04 -20.83
C ASN A 167 -17.09 2.73 -19.51
N LEU A 168 -16.56 1.51 -19.34
CA LEU A 168 -15.74 1.17 -18.18
C LEU A 168 -14.47 2.02 -18.13
N ALA A 169 -13.77 2.15 -19.25
CA ALA A 169 -12.57 2.97 -19.36
C ALA A 169 -12.85 4.47 -19.08
N LEU A 170 -13.94 5.01 -19.64
CA LEU A 170 -14.39 6.39 -19.37
C LEU A 170 -14.78 6.60 -17.89
N ALA A 171 -15.43 5.61 -17.25
CA ALA A 171 -15.80 5.71 -15.84
C ALA A 171 -14.59 5.72 -14.90
N ILE A 172 -13.49 5.09 -15.31
CA ILE A 172 -12.25 5.03 -14.51
C ILE A 172 -11.36 6.25 -14.78
N GLY A 173 -11.14 6.61 -16.03
CA GLY A 173 -10.13 7.61 -16.42
C GLY A 173 -10.57 8.65 -17.44
N GLY A 174 -11.87 8.76 -17.71
CA GLY A 174 -12.44 9.87 -18.46
C GLY A 174 -12.38 11.21 -17.70
N LEU A 175 -12.92 12.28 -18.27
CA LEU A 175 -12.96 13.63 -17.68
C LEU A 175 -13.56 13.66 -16.27
N ASN A 176 -14.60 12.84 -16.04
CA ASN A 176 -15.24 12.66 -14.73
C ASN A 176 -14.92 11.27 -14.14
N GLY A 177 -13.80 10.69 -14.55
CA GLY A 177 -13.34 9.39 -14.08
C GLY A 177 -13.05 9.39 -12.59
N SER A 178 -13.21 8.23 -11.96
CA SER A 178 -12.91 8.07 -10.53
C SER A 178 -12.43 6.65 -10.21
N PRO A 179 -11.72 6.47 -9.09
CA PRO A 179 -11.34 5.15 -8.61
C PRO A 179 -12.52 4.36 -7.98
N ALA A 180 -13.77 4.84 -8.05
CA ALA A 180 -14.92 4.21 -7.38
C ALA A 180 -15.23 2.78 -7.85
N ARG A 181 -14.79 2.42 -9.07
CA ARG A 181 -14.90 1.06 -9.62
C ARG A 181 -13.69 0.17 -9.30
N LEU A 182 -12.67 0.75 -8.68
CA LEU A 182 -11.40 0.10 -8.39
C LEU A 182 -11.36 -0.35 -6.93
N LYS A 183 -10.73 -1.50 -6.69
CA LYS A 183 -10.27 -1.91 -5.36
C LYS A 183 -8.83 -2.38 -5.49
N LEU A 184 -8.03 -2.08 -4.49
CA LEU A 184 -6.66 -2.58 -4.42
C LEU A 184 -6.54 -3.49 -3.19
N ASP A 185 -6.38 -4.78 -3.43
CA ASP A 185 -6.08 -5.74 -2.36
C ASP A 185 -4.57 -5.80 -2.20
N ALA A 186 -4.03 -5.35 -1.07
CA ALA A 186 -2.60 -5.14 -0.91
C ALA A 186 -2.04 -5.70 0.40
N LYS A 187 -0.78 -6.14 0.38
CA LYS A 187 0.00 -6.52 1.57
C LYS A 187 1.21 -5.60 1.74
N PRO A 188 1.08 -4.51 2.53
CA PRO A 188 2.19 -3.62 2.81
C PRO A 188 3.29 -4.29 3.63
N THR A 189 4.54 -3.93 3.34
CA THR A 189 5.68 -4.12 4.23
C THR A 189 6.32 -2.77 4.49
N ILE A 190 6.39 -2.41 5.76
CA ILE A 190 6.90 -1.14 6.23
C ILE A 190 8.21 -1.38 6.99
N SER A 191 9.26 -0.68 6.63
CA SER A 191 10.46 -0.55 7.46
C SER A 191 10.31 0.62 8.41
N THR A 192 10.72 0.41 9.65
CA THR A 192 10.80 1.43 10.70
C THR A 192 12.19 1.35 11.33
N PRO A 193 12.61 2.33 12.17
CA PRO A 193 13.84 2.21 12.94
C PRO A 193 13.94 0.95 13.81
N LEU A 194 12.80 0.31 14.14
CA LEU A 194 12.74 -0.93 14.93
C LEU A 194 12.85 -2.20 14.07
N GLY A 195 12.85 -2.06 12.74
CA GLY A 195 12.90 -3.18 11.79
C GLY A 195 11.76 -3.16 10.77
N ALA A 196 11.80 -4.14 9.86
CA ALA A 196 10.79 -4.34 8.84
C ALA A 196 9.60 -5.15 9.37
N ILE A 197 8.39 -4.70 9.05
CA ILE A 197 7.12 -5.26 9.51
C ILE A 197 6.22 -5.42 8.30
N SER A 198 5.93 -6.67 7.94
CA SER A 198 4.87 -6.99 6.99
C SER A 198 3.51 -7.00 7.68
N TYR A 199 2.47 -6.54 6.99
CA TYR A 199 1.12 -6.57 7.56
C TYR A 199 0.67 -8.04 7.71
N PRO A 200 -0.01 -8.38 8.82
CA PRO A 200 -0.38 -9.76 9.13
C PRO A 200 -1.37 -10.36 8.11
N GLY A 201 -2.12 -9.51 7.40
CA GLY A 201 -3.02 -9.89 6.33
C GLY A 201 -3.02 -8.84 5.23
N ARG A 202 -3.70 -9.15 4.12
CA ARG A 202 -3.97 -8.19 3.05
C ARG A 202 -5.06 -7.23 3.49
N ILE A 203 -5.02 -6.00 2.97
CA ILE A 203 -6.01 -4.96 3.20
C ILE A 203 -6.67 -4.60 1.88
N THR A 204 -7.99 -4.43 1.89
CA THR A 204 -8.74 -3.94 0.73
C THR A 204 -8.83 -2.42 0.82
N ILE A 205 -8.19 -1.74 -0.13
CA ILE A 205 -8.11 -0.28 -0.22
C ILE A 205 -9.12 0.20 -1.26
N ILE A 206 -9.94 1.18 -0.86
CA ILE A 206 -10.99 1.81 -1.67
C ILE A 206 -10.86 3.34 -1.58
N ASP A 207 -11.69 4.07 -2.32
CA ASP A 207 -11.67 5.53 -2.42
C ASP A 207 -12.41 6.26 -1.29
N LYS A 208 -13.27 5.54 -0.56
CA LYS A 208 -14.18 6.12 0.45
C LYS A 208 -13.53 6.42 1.80
N GLU A 209 -12.57 5.60 2.21
CA GLU A 209 -12.00 5.67 3.57
C GLU A 209 -10.57 5.12 3.63
N PHE A 210 -9.85 5.52 4.67
CA PHE A 210 -8.52 4.98 4.97
C PHE A 210 -8.62 3.61 5.64
N ARG A 211 -7.88 2.64 5.10
CA ARG A 211 -7.84 1.24 5.53
C ARG A 211 -6.49 0.84 6.10
#